data_AF-A0A9Q0BSD2-F1
#
_entry.id   AF-A0A9Q0BSD2-F1
#
_cell.length_a   1.000
_cell.length_b   1.000
_cell.length_c   1.000
_cell.angle_alpha   90.00
_cell.angle_beta   90.00
_cell.angle_gamma   90.00
#
_symmetry.space_group_name_H-M   'P 1'
#
loop_
_entity.id
_entity.type
_entity.pdbx_description
1 polymer ?
#
loop_
_entity_poly.entity_id
_entity_poly.type
_entity_poly.pdbx_seq_one_letter_code
_entity_poly.pdbx_strand_id
1 'polypeptide(L)' 'MESHTFVLLLLIGCLIVGCCVAAPQGCNGGFYAKNGNLVLDLKDIQGLLNCVNRQHQQRG' A
#
# COMPACT_ATOMS: atom_id res chain seq x y z
N MET A 1 1.75 -21.07 31.87
CA MET A 1 0.72 -20.53 30.95
C MET A 1 1.07 -19.09 30.54
N GLU A 2 2.34 -18.80 30.27
CA GLU A 2 2.86 -17.45 29.96
C GLU A 2 3.66 -17.41 28.64
N SER A 3 4.31 -18.53 28.29
CA SER A 3 5.14 -18.62 27.07
C SER A 3 4.32 -18.53 25.78
N HIS A 4 3.19 -19.22 25.68
CA HIS A 4 2.36 -19.19 24.46
C HIS A 4 1.74 -17.82 24.19
N THR A 5 1.32 -17.12 25.25
CA THR A 5 0.74 -15.78 25.13
C THR A 5 1.76 -14.76 24.65
N PHE A 6 3.01 -14.84 25.14
CA PHE A 6 4.10 -13.98 24.70
C PHE A 6 4.46 -14.20 23.22
N VAL A 7 4.56 -15.46 22.80
CA VAL A 7 4.83 -15.81 21.38
C VAL A 7 3.72 -15.30 20.46
N LEU A 8 2.46 -15.39 20.90
CA LEU A 8 1.31 -14.95 20.12
C LEU A 8 1.30 -13.42 19.96
N LEU A 9 1.61 -12.67 21.02
CA LEU A 9 1.75 -11.21 20.96
C LEU A 9 2.92 -10.77 20.06
N LEU A 10 4.04 -11.48 20.11
CA LEU A 10 5.19 -11.22 19.25
C LEU A 10 4.83 -11.41 17.76
N LEU A 11 4.13 -12.49 17.43
CA LEU A 11 3.67 -12.77 16.06
C LEU A 11 2.71 -11.70 15.55
N ILE A 12 1.77 -11.24 16.37
CA ILE A 12 0.85 -10.15 16.01
C ILE A 12 1.64 -8.86 15.73
N GLY A 13 2.62 -8.53 16.58
CA GLY A 13 3.49 -7.38 16.36
C GLY A 13 4.26 -7.47 15.04
N CYS A 14 4.84 -8.63 14.74
CA CYS A 14 5.54 -8.88 13.48
C CYS A 14 4.61 -8.79 12.25
N LEU A 15 3.38 -9.30 12.36
CA LEU A 15 2.38 -9.22 11.29
C LEU A 15 1.95 -7.78 11.00
N ILE A 16 1.69 -6.99 12.04
CA ILE A 16 1.30 -5.58 11.88
C ILE A 16 2.43 -4.81 11.19
N VAL A 17 3.66 -4.91 11.69
CA VAL A 17 4.81 -4.21 11.10
C VAL A 17 5.10 -4.70 9.68
N GLY A 18 5.05 -6.00 9.44
CA GLY A 18 5.25 -6.60 8.12
C GLY A 18 4.22 -6.13 7.09
N CYS A 19 2.94 -6.04 7.47
CA CYS A 19 1.89 -5.55 6.58
C CYS A 19 2.03 -4.05 6.26
N CYS A 20 2.49 -3.23 7.21
CA CYS A 20 2.74 -1.81 6.98
C CYS A 20 3.91 -1.55 6.02
N VAL A 21 4.97 -2.36 6.09
CA VAL A 21 6.18 -2.20 5.28
C VAL A 21 6.00 -2.81 3.89
N ALA A 22 5.21 -3.89 3.77
CA ALA A 22 4.94 -4.56 2.51
C ALA A 22 3.77 -3.96 1.72
N ALA A 23 2.95 -3.10 2.33
CA ALA A 23 1.95 -2.35 1.58
C ALA A 23 2.71 -1.32 0.72
N PRO A 24 2.77 -1.48 -0.62
CA PRO A 24 3.29 -0.41 -1.44
C PRO A 24 2.44 0.81 -1.12
N GLN A 25 3.11 1.90 -0.76
CA GLN A 25 2.47 3.21 -0.74
C GLN A 25 1.95 3.39 -2.15
N GLY A 26 0.65 3.12 -2.33
CA GLY A 26 0.03 3.07 -3.66
C GLY A 26 0.33 4.39 -4.35
N CYS A 27 0.56 4.34 -5.66
CA CYS A 27 0.77 5.55 -6.44
C CYS A 27 -0.38 6.51 -6.18
N ASN A 28 -0.11 7.58 -5.44
CA ASN A 28 -1.14 8.46 -4.90
C ASN A 28 -1.25 9.66 -5.84
N GLY A 29 -2.38 9.76 -6.54
CA GLY A 29 -2.65 10.84 -7.50
C GLY A 29 -3.42 10.35 -8.71
N GLY A 30 -4.24 11.21 -9.31
CA GLY A 30 -4.85 10.97 -10.61
C GLY A 30 -6.10 10.08 -10.63
N PHE A 31 -6.35 9.24 -9.63
CA PHE A 31 -7.56 8.41 -9.55
C PHE A 31 -8.19 8.47 -8.17
N TYR A 32 -9.43 8.96 -8.08
CA TYR A 32 -10.20 8.92 -6.85
C TYR A 32 -11.68 8.62 -7.12
N ALA A 33 -12.33 7.95 -6.17
CA ALA A 33 -13.77 7.76 -6.21
C ALA A 33 -14.44 8.96 -5.55
N LYS A 34 -15.36 9.61 -6.27
CA LYS A 34 -16.20 10.69 -5.72
C LYS A 34 -17.65 10.42 -6.11
N ASN A 35 -18.52 10.33 -5.10
CA ASN A 35 -19.95 10.06 -5.28
C ASN A 35 -20.24 8.79 -6.12
N GLY A 36 -19.48 7.72 -5.89
CA GLY A 36 -19.65 6.46 -6.63
C GLY A 36 -19.14 6.49 -8.08
N ASN A 37 -18.57 7.61 -8.53
CA ASN A 37 -17.95 7.72 -9.84
C ASN A 37 -16.42 7.73 -9.74
N LEU A 38 -15.75 7.08 -10.69
CA LEU A 38 -14.30 7.11 -10.81
C LEU A 38 -13.91 8.41 -11.50
N VAL A 39 -13.22 9.29 -10.79
CA VAL A 39 -12.73 10.54 -11.34
C VAL A 39 -11.24 10.38 -11.68
N LEU A 40 -10.93 10.64 -12.94
CA LEU A 40 -9.57 10.71 -13.44
C LEU A 40 -9.13 12.18 -13.45
N ASP A 41 -8.15 12.51 -12.61
CA ASP A 41 -7.50 13.83 -12.64
C ASP A 41 -6.33 13.81 -13.61
N LEU A 42 -6.51 14.42 -14.77
CA LEU A 42 -5.49 14.48 -15.83
C LEU A 42 -4.24 15.27 -15.41
N LYS A 43 -4.35 16.17 -14.42
CA LYS A 43 -3.22 16.95 -13.91
C LYS A 43 -2.23 16.07 -13.15
N ASP A 44 -2.74 15.08 -12.42
CA ASP A 44 -1.95 14.17 -11.58
C ASP A 44 -1.73 12.78 -12.22
N ILE A 45 -2.37 12.51 -13.37
CA ILE A 45 -2.26 11.24 -14.10
C ILE A 45 -0.83 10.94 -14.54
N GLN A 46 -0.04 11.93 -14.94
CA GLN A 46 1.35 11.71 -15.35
C GLN A 46 2.21 11.25 -14.18
N GLY A 47 1.98 11.82 -12.98
CA GLY A 47 2.65 11.42 -11.75
C GLY A 47 2.31 9.98 -11.36
N LEU A 48 1.04 9.60 -11.49
CA LEU A 48 0.61 8.22 -11.29
C LEU A 48 1.25 7.27 -12.31
N LEU A 49 1.18 7.58 -13.61
CA LEU A 49 1.73 6.70 -14.66
C LEU A 49 3.23 6.47 -14.45
N ASN A 50 3.97 7.53 -14.11
CA ASN A 50 5.39 7.43 -13.79
C ASN A 50 5.65 6.58 -12.54
N CYS A 51 4.82 6.71 -11.50
CA CYS A 51 4.92 5.90 -10.30
C CYS A 51 4.62 4.41 -10.59
N VAL A 52 3.55 4.11 -11.33
CA VAL A 52 3.20 2.73 -11.72
C VAL A 52 4.31 2.11 -12.56
N ASN A 53 4.85 2.87 -13.52
CA ASN A 53 5.98 2.43 -14.35
C ASN A 53 7.21 2.08 -13.50
N ARG A 54 7.53 2.92 -12.49
CA ARG A 54 8.64 2.66 -11.56
C ARG A 54 8.40 1.43 -10.69
N GLN A 55 7.16 1.20 -10.21
CA GLN A 55 6.82 -0.02 -9.47
C GLN A 55 6.88 -1.28 -10.33
N HIS A 56 6.49 -1.19 -11.62
CA HIS A 56 6.64 -2.28 -12.58
C HIS A 56 8.11 -2.63 -12.84
N GLN A 57 8.98 -1.63 -12.99
CA GLN A 57 10.42 -1.84 -13.19
C GLN A 57 11.12 -2.44 -11.96
N GLN A 58 10.68 -2.09 -10.75
CA GLN A 58 11.27 -2.62 -9.51
C GLN A 58 10.83 -4.05 -9.18
N ARG A 59 9.86 -4.61 -9.89
CA ARG A 59 9.39 -5.99 -9.76
C ARG A 59 9.90 -6.91 -10.89
N GLY A 60 10.74 -6.40 -11.80
CA GLY A 60 11.38 -7.16 -12.88
C GLY A 60 12.69 -7.78 -12.46
#